data_AF-A0A852RNY7-F1
#
_entry.id   AF-A0A852RNY7-F1
#
_cell.length_a   1.000
_cell.length_b   1.000
_cell.length_c   1.000
_cell.angle_alpha   90.00
_cell.angle_beta   90.00
_cell.angle_gamma   90.00
#
_symmetry.space_group_name_H-M   'P 1'
#
loop_
_entity.id
_entity.type
_entity.pdbx_description
1 polymer ?
#
loop_
_entity_poly.entity_id
_entity_poly.type
_entity_poly.pdbx_seq_one_letter_code
_entity_poly.pdbx_strand_id
1 'polypeptide(L)'
;MALLQPPVVVAPASDDVVARLDEDLRAAVRRDGIGPQREVAAVRRLATGLVRDHDERSLTGMVAPVADPDALVAELVARVAGFGPLQPFLEDPTVEEVWINSPDRVFVARHGRHELTNLVLTEAQVAELVERMLKSTGRRIDLSRPFVDAMLPAVI
;
A
#
# COMPACT_ATOMS: atom_id res chain seq x y z
N MET A 1 9.49 31.39 34.39
CA MET A 1 8.21 30.83 33.95
C MET A 1 8.41 30.24 32.55
N ALA A 2 8.73 28.96 32.46
CA ALA A 2 8.84 28.27 31.18
C ALA A 2 7.42 27.93 30.71
N LEU A 3 7.04 28.45 29.54
CA LEU A 3 5.82 28.05 28.84
C LEU A 3 6.02 26.59 28.40
N LEU A 4 5.40 25.65 29.11
CA LEU A 4 5.20 24.30 28.61
C LEU A 4 4.28 24.41 27.39
N GLN A 5 4.85 24.26 26.20
CA GLN A 5 4.03 23.99 25.03
C GLN A 5 3.32 22.64 25.26
N PRO A 6 2.01 22.54 24.99
CA PRO A 6 1.33 21.26 25.03
C PRO A 6 1.99 20.32 24.01
N PRO A 7 2.01 19.00 24.26
CA PRO A 7 2.55 18.05 23.31
C PRO A 7 1.79 18.20 21.98
N VAL A 8 2.53 18.49 20.91
CA VAL A 8 1.99 18.48 19.55
C VAL A 8 1.56 17.04 19.29
N VAL A 9 0.26 16.77 19.38
CA VAL A 9 -0.30 15.48 18.97
C VAL A 9 -0.24 15.47 17.45
N VAL A 10 0.81 14.86 16.91
CA VAL A 10 0.98 14.72 15.46
C VAL A 10 -0.01 13.66 14.99
N ALA A 11 -1.03 14.10 14.27
CA ALA A 11 -1.98 13.21 13.62
C ALA A 11 -1.27 12.39 12.52
N PRO A 12 -1.74 11.18 12.18
CA PRO A 12 -1.28 10.51 10.96
C PRO A 12 -1.38 11.47 9.76
N ALA A 13 -0.53 11.26 8.75
CA ALA A 13 -0.66 12.01 7.50
C ALA A 13 -2.12 11.98 7.04
N SER A 14 -2.69 13.13 6.67
CA SER A 14 -4.06 13.14 6.16
C SER A 14 -4.14 12.25 4.92
N ASP A 15 -5.27 11.58 4.68
CA ASP A 15 -5.47 10.69 3.53
C ASP A 15 -5.07 11.37 2.19
N ASP A 16 -5.27 12.69 2.09
CA ASP A 16 -4.85 13.52 0.97
C ASP A 16 -3.33 13.53 0.73
N VAL A 17 -2.53 13.54 1.81
CA VAL A 17 -1.06 13.50 1.72
C VAL A 17 -0.61 12.15 1.19
N VAL A 18 -1.19 11.07 1.68
CA VAL A 18 -0.89 9.71 1.23
C VAL A 18 -1.25 9.54 -0.24
N ALA A 19 -2.45 9.97 -0.64
CA ALA A 19 -2.91 9.89 -2.03
C ALA A 19 -1.99 10.66 -2.99
N ARG A 20 -1.58 11.88 -2.62
CA ARG A 20 -0.65 12.68 -3.43
C ARG A 20 0.72 12.02 -3.54
N LEU A 21 1.29 11.55 -2.43
CA LEU A 21 2.61 10.91 -2.45
C LEU A 21 2.60 9.56 -3.20
N ASP A 22 1.49 8.82 -3.16
CA ASP A 22 1.30 7.62 -3.98
C ASP A 22 1.29 7.97 -5.47
N GLU A 23 0.58 9.03 -5.87
CA GLU A 23 0.57 9.50 -7.26
C GLU A 23 1.96 9.94 -7.73
N ASP A 24 2.67 10.73 -6.91
CA ASP A 24 4.04 11.18 -7.18
C ASP A 24 5.00 9.99 -7.31
N LEU A 25 4.89 8.99 -6.42
CA LEU A 25 5.70 7.79 -6.46
C LEU A 25 5.42 6.96 -7.72
N ARG A 26 4.13 6.75 -8.05
CA ARG A 26 3.72 6.05 -9.28
C ARG A 26 4.25 6.78 -10.52
N ALA A 27 4.22 8.11 -10.53
CA ALA A 27 4.75 8.92 -11.63
C ALA A 27 6.28 8.78 -11.76
N ALA A 28 7.02 8.84 -10.65
CA ALA A 28 8.46 8.66 -10.63
C ALA A 28 8.87 7.26 -11.11
N VAL A 29 8.19 6.21 -10.64
CA VAL A 29 8.42 4.83 -11.06
C VAL A 29 8.19 4.64 -12.56
N ARG A 30 7.11 5.22 -13.12
CA ARG A 30 6.87 5.19 -14.57
C ARG A 30 7.94 5.94 -15.36
N ARG A 31 8.30 7.14 -14.90
CA ARG A 31 9.32 8.00 -15.54
C ARG A 31 10.67 7.30 -15.60
N ASP A 32 11.05 6.61 -14.53
CA ASP A 32 12.35 5.98 -14.38
C ASP A 32 12.37 4.53 -14.92
N GLY A 33 11.24 4.03 -15.44
CA GLY A 33 11.13 2.69 -16.03
C GLY A 33 11.29 1.54 -15.03
N ILE A 34 11.08 1.80 -13.74
CA ILE A 34 11.28 0.84 -12.66
C ILE A 34 10.16 -0.20 -12.68
N GLY A 35 10.52 -1.49 -12.65
CA GLY A 35 9.58 -2.58 -12.47
C GLY A 35 9.23 -2.78 -10.98
N PRO A 36 8.07 -2.31 -10.47
CA PRO A 36 7.84 -2.18 -9.03
C PRO A 36 8.00 -3.48 -8.24
N GLN A 37 7.50 -4.58 -8.80
CA GLN A 37 7.54 -5.90 -8.18
C GLN A 37 8.93 -6.56 -8.22
N ARG A 38 9.77 -6.19 -9.20
CA ARG A 38 11.11 -6.76 -9.39
C ARG A 38 12.20 -5.90 -8.75
N GLU A 39 11.92 -4.62 -8.56
CA GLU A 39 12.87 -3.60 -8.13
C GLU A 39 12.36 -2.88 -6.87
N VAL A 40 11.85 -3.64 -5.90
CA VAL A 40 11.26 -3.11 -4.65
C VAL A 40 12.22 -2.17 -3.92
N ALA A 41 13.51 -2.49 -3.90
CA ALA A 41 14.53 -1.63 -3.31
C ALA A 41 14.64 -0.25 -4.01
N ALA A 42 14.42 -0.18 -5.32
CA ALA A 42 14.40 1.09 -6.06
C ALA A 42 13.14 1.90 -5.72
N VAL A 43 11.97 1.25 -5.66
CA VAL A 43 10.72 1.88 -5.22
C VAL A 43 10.85 2.43 -3.80
N ARG A 44 11.41 1.65 -2.87
CA ARG A 44 11.65 2.10 -1.49
C ARG A 44 12.53 3.33 -1.43
N ARG A 45 13.61 3.38 -2.20
CA ARG A 45 14.48 4.57 -2.27
C ARG A 45 13.72 5.81 -2.76
N LEU A 46 12.90 5.68 -3.79
CA LEU A 46 12.07 6.79 -4.29
C LEU A 46 11.04 7.23 -3.24
N ALA A 47 10.35 6.28 -2.60
CA ALA A 47 9.38 6.57 -1.54
C ALA A 47 10.04 7.32 -0.37
N THR A 48 11.20 6.84 0.11
CA THR A 48 11.98 7.52 1.15
C THR A 48 12.37 8.94 0.75
N GLY A 49 12.78 9.16 -0.50
CA GLY A 49 13.09 10.49 -1.01
C GLY A 49 11.87 11.42 -0.98
N LEU A 50 10.75 10.97 -1.51
CA LEU A 50 9.51 11.78 -1.56
C LEU A 50 8.97 12.13 -0.17
N VAL A 51 8.97 11.16 0.75
CA VAL A 51 8.52 11.38 2.14
C VAL A 51 9.45 12.36 2.85
N ARG A 52 10.76 12.24 2.66
CA ARG A 52 11.73 13.18 3.21
C ARG A 52 11.53 14.60 2.66
N ASP A 53 11.37 14.75 1.34
CA ASP A 53 11.12 16.05 0.71
C ASP A 53 9.80 16.67 1.18
N HIS A 54 8.81 15.85 1.53
CA HIS A 54 7.57 16.30 2.15
C HIS A 54 7.78 16.77 3.59
N ASP A 55 8.52 16.00 4.39
CA ASP A 55 8.83 16.32 5.79
C ASP A 55 9.62 17.64 5.90
N GLU A 56 10.63 17.83 5.04
CA GLU A 56 11.40 19.09 4.98
C GLU A 56 10.49 20.31 4.67
N ARG A 57 9.47 20.16 3.81
CA ARG A 57 8.48 21.22 3.51
C ARG A 57 7.46 21.42 4.63
N SER A 58 7.20 20.39 5.42
CA SER A 58 6.33 20.48 6.60
C SER A 58 6.95 21.38 7.66
N LEU A 59 8.27 21.31 7.86
CA LEU A 59 9.01 22.13 8.82
C LEU A 59 8.89 23.64 8.54
N THR A 60 8.68 24.02 7.28
CA THR A 60 8.45 25.42 6.88
C THR A 60 6.97 25.84 6.97
N GLY A 61 6.08 24.95 7.39
CA GLY A 61 4.63 25.18 7.48
C GLY A 61 3.88 25.18 6.15
N MET A 62 4.51 24.73 5.06
CA MET A 62 3.91 24.74 3.71
C MET A 62 2.99 23.54 3.46
N VAL A 63 3.20 22.43 4.17
CA VAL A 63 2.42 21.19 4.06
C VAL A 63 2.16 20.58 5.43
N ALA A 64 1.17 19.70 5.54
CA ALA A 64 0.85 19.00 6.78
C ALA A 64 2.00 18.05 7.20
N PRO A 65 2.36 17.99 8.49
CA PRO A 65 3.34 17.05 9.00
C PRO A 65 2.86 15.60 8.90
N VAL A 66 3.82 14.68 8.82
CA VAL A 66 3.59 13.23 8.88
C VAL A 66 4.06 12.75 10.25
N ALA A 67 3.21 12.06 11.00
CA ALA A 67 3.57 11.55 12.33
C ALA A 67 4.67 10.47 12.29
N ASP A 68 4.61 9.58 11.32
CA ASP A 68 5.54 8.46 11.15
C ASP A 68 5.98 8.35 9.69
N PRO A 69 7.12 8.96 9.32
CA PRO A 69 7.66 8.89 7.97
C PRO A 69 7.99 7.46 7.52
N ASP A 70 8.46 6.60 8.42
CA ASP A 70 8.86 5.23 8.07
C ASP A 70 7.63 4.37 7.78
N ALA A 71 6.56 4.51 8.58
CA ALA A 71 5.28 3.86 8.30
C ALA A 71 4.69 4.32 6.97
N LEU A 72 4.77 5.62 6.65
CA LEU A 72 4.30 6.14 5.37
C LEU A 72 5.12 5.60 4.20
N VAL A 73 6.44 5.51 4.33
CA VAL A 73 7.30 4.86 3.31
C VAL A 73 6.87 3.40 3.10
N ALA A 74 6.64 2.65 4.18
CA ALA A 74 6.19 1.26 4.09
C ALA A 74 4.83 1.15 3.39
N GLU A 75 3.88 2.04 3.73
CA GLU A 75 2.57 2.10 3.08
C GLU A 75 2.67 2.40 1.57
N LEU A 76 3.47 3.40 1.20
CA LEU A 76 3.69 3.76 -0.21
C LEU A 76 4.36 2.63 -1.00
N VAL A 77 5.34 1.96 -0.39
CA VAL A 77 5.98 0.77 -0.98
C VAL A 77 4.97 -0.36 -1.15
N ALA A 78 4.13 -0.63 -0.15
CA ALA A 78 3.08 -1.63 -0.26
C ALA A 78 2.10 -1.30 -1.39
N ARG A 79 1.68 -0.03 -1.52
CA ARG A 79 0.77 0.44 -2.58
C ARG A 79 1.36 0.31 -3.98
N VAL A 80 2.64 0.58 -4.17
CA VAL A 80 3.28 0.60 -5.50
C VAL A 80 3.97 -0.71 -5.88
N ALA A 81 4.64 -1.37 -4.93
CA ALA A 81 5.45 -2.56 -5.15
C ALA A 81 4.90 -3.84 -4.47
N GLY A 82 4.11 -3.70 -3.40
CA GLY A 82 3.47 -4.82 -2.69
C GLY A 82 2.02 -5.07 -3.12
N PHE A 83 1.21 -5.58 -2.21
CA PHE A 83 -0.22 -5.86 -2.39
C PHE A 83 -1.13 -4.80 -1.75
N GLY A 84 -0.61 -3.58 -1.59
CA GLY A 84 -1.37 -2.42 -1.13
C GLY A 84 -2.11 -2.67 0.19
N PRO A 85 -3.42 -2.40 0.26
CA PRO A 85 -4.19 -2.59 1.49
C PRO A 85 -4.29 -4.05 1.98
N LEU A 86 -3.98 -5.04 1.13
CA LEU A 86 -3.93 -6.45 1.54
C LEU A 86 -2.62 -6.84 2.20
N GLN A 87 -1.57 -6.03 2.06
CA GLN A 87 -0.24 -6.35 2.56
C GLN A 87 -0.22 -6.80 4.03
N PRO A 88 -0.93 -6.11 4.97
CA PRO A 88 -0.92 -6.52 6.38
C PRO A 88 -1.52 -7.92 6.61
N PHE A 89 -2.51 -8.33 5.82
CA PHE A 89 -3.10 -9.67 5.94
C PHE A 89 -2.20 -10.75 5.35
N LEU A 90 -1.45 -10.42 4.30
CA LEU A 90 -0.52 -11.36 3.66
C LEU A 90 0.78 -11.57 4.44
N GLU A 91 1.17 -10.57 5.24
CA GLU A 91 2.35 -10.63 6.13
C GLU A 91 2.04 -11.24 7.49
N ASP A 92 0.75 -11.33 7.86
CA ASP A 92 0.34 -11.87 9.14
C ASP A 92 0.37 -13.40 9.13
N PRO A 93 1.27 -14.04 9.89
CA PRO A 93 1.47 -15.49 9.85
C PRO A 93 0.28 -16.28 10.42
N THR A 94 -0.69 -15.62 11.03
CA THR A 94 -1.91 -16.27 11.53
C THR A 94 -3.06 -16.24 10.51
N VAL A 95 -2.92 -15.50 9.40
CA VAL A 95 -3.85 -15.53 8.27
C VAL A 95 -3.55 -16.75 7.41
N GLU A 96 -4.57 -17.58 7.22
CA GLU A 96 -4.51 -18.80 6.42
C GLU A 96 -5.04 -18.56 5.00
N GLU A 97 -6.12 -17.77 4.87
CA GLU A 97 -6.80 -17.49 3.62
C GLU A 97 -7.33 -16.06 3.60
N VAL A 98 -7.41 -15.45 2.40
CA VAL A 98 -8.02 -14.14 2.17
C VAL A 98 -9.03 -14.26 1.04
N TRP A 99 -10.27 -13.81 1.27
CA TRP A 99 -11.32 -13.75 0.25
C TRP A 99 -11.78 -12.32 0.00
N ILE A 100 -12.03 -12.00 -1.27
CA ILE A 100 -12.61 -10.72 -1.69
C ILE A 100 -13.86 -11.07 -2.50
N ASN A 101 -15.03 -11.01 -1.87
CA ASN A 101 -16.29 -11.31 -2.54
C ASN A 101 -16.89 -10.07 -3.22
N SER A 102 -16.66 -8.90 -2.61
CA SER A 102 -16.95 -7.58 -3.16
C SER A 102 -16.01 -6.56 -2.52
N PRO A 103 -15.89 -5.33 -3.04
CA PRO A 103 -14.97 -4.35 -2.50
C PRO A 103 -15.21 -4.01 -1.01
N ASP A 104 -16.45 -4.14 -0.54
CA ASP A 104 -16.88 -3.97 0.86
C ASP A 104 -16.92 -5.28 1.67
N ARG A 105 -16.55 -6.42 1.09
CA ARG A 105 -16.63 -7.76 1.71
C ARG A 105 -15.33 -8.52 1.55
N VAL A 106 -14.35 -8.14 2.36
CA VAL A 106 -13.04 -8.79 2.46
C VAL A 106 -12.98 -9.62 3.75
N PHE A 107 -12.71 -10.91 3.64
CA PHE A 107 -12.63 -11.86 4.75
C PHE A 107 -11.22 -12.43 4.88
N VAL A 108 -10.85 -12.78 6.12
CA VAL A 108 -9.67 -13.60 6.39
C VAL A 108 -10.05 -14.84 7.19
N ALA A 109 -9.29 -15.92 7.04
CA ALA A 109 -9.35 -17.07 7.95
C ALA A 109 -8.17 -17.06 8.89
N ARG A 110 -8.44 -17.31 10.18
CA ARG A 110 -7.44 -17.50 11.22
C ARG A 110 -7.83 -18.67 12.09
N HIS A 111 -6.91 -19.60 12.32
CA HIS A 111 -7.16 -20.77 13.15
C HIS A 111 -8.43 -21.54 12.71
N GLY A 112 -8.64 -21.66 11.39
CA GLY A 112 -9.84 -22.28 10.81
C GLY A 112 -11.16 -21.51 10.98
N ARG A 113 -11.14 -20.23 11.35
CA ARG A 113 -12.35 -19.40 11.49
C ARG A 113 -12.30 -18.18 10.56
N HIS A 114 -13.40 -17.93 9.86
CA HIS A 114 -13.54 -16.77 8.97
C HIS A 114 -14.02 -15.54 9.74
N GLU A 115 -13.42 -14.39 9.47
CA GLU A 115 -13.82 -13.08 10.01
C GLU A 115 -13.89 -12.03 8.89
N LEU A 116 -14.88 -11.13 8.98
CA LEU A 116 -14.98 -9.97 8.11
C LEU A 116 -13.97 -8.92 8.58
N THR A 117 -13.17 -8.39 7.65
CA THR A 117 -12.21 -7.33 7.95
C THR A 117 -12.87 -5.95 7.90
N ASN A 118 -12.18 -4.93 8.41
CA ASN A 118 -12.55 -3.53 8.24
C ASN A 118 -12.04 -2.92 6.92
N LEU A 119 -11.38 -3.71 6.06
CA LEU A 119 -10.85 -3.23 4.80
C LEU A 119 -11.99 -3.03 3.79
N VAL A 120 -12.10 -1.80 3.29
CA VAL A 120 -12.96 -1.46 2.15
C VAL A 120 -12.08 -1.07 0.98
N LEU A 121 -12.33 -1.70 -0.16
CA LEU A 121 -11.66 -1.45 -1.42
C LEU A 121 -12.61 -0.72 -2.38
N THR A 122 -12.04 -0.20 -3.45
CA THR A 122 -12.78 0.20 -4.65
C THR A 122 -12.67 -0.89 -5.72
N GLU A 123 -13.57 -0.90 -6.70
CA GLU A 123 -13.47 -1.83 -7.84
C GLU A 123 -12.13 -1.69 -8.57
N ALA A 124 -11.62 -0.46 -8.71
CA ALA A 124 -10.33 -0.18 -9.31
C ALA A 124 -9.18 -0.81 -8.52
N GLN A 125 -9.22 -0.76 -7.18
CA GLN A 125 -8.22 -1.41 -6.34
C GLN A 125 -8.28 -2.93 -6.46
N VAL A 126 -9.48 -3.53 -6.52
CA VAL A 126 -9.62 -4.98 -6.74
C VAL A 126 -9.03 -5.38 -8.09
N ALA A 127 -9.36 -4.65 -9.16
CA ALA A 127 -8.81 -4.92 -10.49
C ALA A 127 -7.28 -4.78 -10.52
N GLU A 128 -6.73 -3.73 -9.89
CA GLU A 128 -5.29 -3.48 -9.79
C GLU A 128 -4.58 -4.60 -9.01
N LEU A 129 -5.20 -5.11 -7.93
CA LEU A 129 -4.68 -6.24 -7.15
C LEU A 129 -4.61 -7.52 -8.00
N VAL A 130 -5.69 -7.85 -8.71
CA VAL A 130 -5.75 -9.04 -9.57
C VAL A 130 -4.73 -8.95 -10.70
N GLU A 131 -4.64 -7.81 -11.40
CA GLU A 131 -3.64 -7.62 -12.46
C GLU A 131 -2.22 -7.81 -11.92
N ARG A 132 -1.94 -7.23 -10.75
CA ARG A 132 -0.64 -7.31 -10.09
C ARG A 132 -0.28 -8.72 -9.67
N MET A 133 -1.22 -9.44 -9.05
CA MET A 133 -1.09 -10.84 -8.64
C MET A 133 -0.75 -11.74 -9.83
N LEU A 134 -1.37 -11.50 -11.00
CA LEU A 134 -1.16 -12.33 -12.18
C LEU A 134 0.08 -11.92 -13.00
N LYS A 135 0.56 -10.68 -12.87
CA LYS A 135 1.65 -10.09 -13.69
C LYS A 135 2.92 -10.93 -13.70
N SER A 136 3.33 -11.46 -12.55
CA SER A 136 4.54 -12.30 -12.42
C SER A 136 4.34 -13.74 -12.91
N THR A 137 3.09 -14.19 -13.03
CA THR A 137 2.72 -15.58 -13.33
C THR A 137 2.54 -15.84 -14.83
N GLY A 138 2.48 -14.77 -15.64
CA GLY A 138 2.18 -14.84 -17.08
C GLY A 138 0.73 -15.21 -17.39
N ARG A 139 -0.13 -15.32 -16.38
CA ARG A 139 -1.55 -15.64 -16.53
C ARG A 139 -2.38 -14.37 -16.74
N ARG A 140 -3.59 -14.54 -17.26
CA ARG A 140 -4.55 -13.46 -17.50
C ARG A 140 -5.96 -13.95 -17.19
N ILE A 141 -6.80 -13.01 -16.79
CA ILE A 141 -8.24 -13.18 -16.60
C ILE A 141 -8.94 -12.18 -17.52
N ASP A 142 -9.98 -12.64 -18.22
CA ASP A 142 -10.80 -11.79 -19.09
C ASP A 142 -12.22 -12.37 -19.18
N LEU A 143 -13.12 -11.68 -19.87
CA LEU A 143 -14.53 -12.10 -19.99
C LEU A 143 -14.70 -13.47 -20.69
N SER A 144 -13.73 -13.90 -21.51
CA SER A 144 -13.74 -15.21 -22.15
C SER A 144 -13.18 -16.31 -21.26
N ARG A 145 -12.35 -15.95 -20.26
CA ARG A 145 -11.73 -16.85 -19.28
C ARG A 145 -11.86 -16.24 -17.87
N PRO A 146 -13.04 -16.37 -17.23
CA PRO A 146 -13.33 -15.70 -15.96
C PRO A 146 -12.71 -16.41 -14.74
N PHE A 147 -11.92 -17.46 -14.95
CA PHE A 147 -11.27 -18.23 -13.89
C PHE A 147 -9.78 -18.35 -14.17
N VAL A 148 -8.98 -18.14 -13.13
CA VAL A 148 -7.54 -18.30 -13.15
C VAL A 148 -7.10 -18.85 -11.80
N ASP A 149 -6.20 -19.82 -11.84
CA ASP A 149 -5.47 -20.30 -10.66
C ASP A 149 -4.00 -19.93 -10.85
N ALA A 150 -3.33 -19.46 -9.80
CA ALA A 150 -1.99 -18.90 -9.86
C ALA A 150 -1.29 -18.99 -8.49
N MET A 151 0.02 -19.22 -8.49
CA MET A 151 0.84 -19.06 -7.29
C MET A 151 1.49 -17.68 -7.31
N LEU A 152 1.28 -16.93 -6.24
CA LEU A 152 1.94 -15.65 -6.03
C LEU A 152 3.41 -15.87 -5.66
N PRO A 153 4.32 -14.94 -6.04
CA PRO A 153 5.67 -14.93 -5.49
C PRO A 153 5.61 -14.74 -3.97
N ALA A 154 6.61 -15.27 -3.25
CA ALA A 154 6.68 -15.11 -1.81
C ALA A 154 6.61 -13.63 -1.42
N VAL A 155 5.78 -13.34 -0.42
CA VAL A 155 5.68 -12.01 0.18
C VAL A 155 7.00 -11.72 0.90
N ILE A 156 7.58 -10.54 0.64
CA ILE A 156 8.92 -10.14 1.11
C ILE A 156 8.80 -9.36 2.41
#